data_AF-A0A523UKE0-F1
#
_entry.id   AF-A0A523UKE0-F1
#
_cell.length_a   1.000
_cell.length_b   1.000
_cell.length_c   1.000
_cell.angle_alpha   90.00
_cell.angle_beta   90.00
_cell.angle_gamma   90.00
#
_symmetry.space_group_name_H-M   'P 1'
#
loop_
_entity.id
_entity.type
_entity.pdbx_description
1 polymer ?
#
loop_
_entity_poly.entity_id
_entity_poly.type
_entity_poly.pdbx_seq_one_letter_code
_entity_poly.pdbx_strand_id
1 'polypeptide(L)'
;GMGMPIAFSSSADFSGMTGKPELFISAVVHKAFVAVDEAGTEAAAATAVIMELTAVPEPPVEVTIDRPCIFLIRDIETGAILFVGRVMNPGA
;
A
#
# COMPACT_ATOMS: atom_id res chain seq x y z
N GLY A 1 13.49 -8.36 17.46
CA GLY A 1 13.78 -7.59 16.23
C GLY A 1 13.73 -8.51 15.03
N MET A 2 13.64 -7.98 13.81
CA MET A 2 13.49 -8.76 12.57
C MET A 2 14.80 -9.40 12.05
N GLY A 3 15.78 -9.64 12.92
CA GLY A 3 17.00 -10.41 12.57
C GLY A 3 18.19 -9.64 12.00
N MET A 4 18.23 -8.30 12.05
CA MET A 4 19.35 -7.49 11.51
C MET A 4 20.04 -6.60 12.56
N PRO A 5 20.59 -7.13 13.66
CA PRO A 5 21.17 -6.30 14.72
C PRO A 5 22.56 -5.74 14.38
N ILE A 6 23.39 -6.48 13.64
CA ILE A 6 24.79 -6.10 13.36
C ILE A 6 24.86 -4.80 12.55
N ALA A 7 23.95 -4.60 11.60
CA ALA A 7 23.92 -3.40 10.76
C ALA A 7 23.76 -2.09 11.56
N PHE A 8 23.23 -2.16 12.79
CA PHE A 8 22.99 -1.00 13.67
C PHE A 8 24.00 -0.90 14.82
N SER A 9 25.09 -1.66 14.79
CA SER A 9 26.13 -1.62 15.82
C SER A 9 27.48 -1.25 15.22
N SER A 10 28.44 -0.93 16.08
CA SER A 10 29.84 -0.71 15.70
C SER A 10 30.52 -1.95 15.11
N SER A 11 29.85 -3.11 15.09
CA SER A 11 30.34 -4.33 14.44
C SER A 11 29.86 -4.47 12.99
N ALA A 12 29.12 -3.49 12.45
CA ALA A 12 28.74 -3.47 11.04
C ALA A 12 29.97 -3.40 10.13
N ASP A 13 29.93 -4.14 9.01
CA ASP A 13 30.93 -4.03 7.96
C ASP A 13 30.27 -3.52 6.67
N PHE A 14 30.36 -2.21 6.48
CA PHE A 14 29.99 -1.55 5.22
C PHE A 14 31.24 -1.07 4.46
N SER A 15 32.38 -1.74 4.62
CA SER A 15 33.63 -1.41 3.90
C SER A 15 33.48 -1.44 2.37
N GLY A 16 32.49 -2.14 1.83
CA GLY A 16 32.11 -2.06 0.42
C GLY A 16 31.68 -0.66 -0.06
N MET A 17 31.33 0.25 0.85
CA MET A 17 30.95 1.64 0.53
C MET A 17 32.12 2.62 0.66
N THR A 18 32.98 2.47 1.67
CA THR A 18 34.03 3.46 2.01
C THR A 18 35.45 2.92 2.02
N GLY A 19 35.65 1.62 1.82
CA GLY A 19 36.93 0.93 1.94
C GLY A 19 37.39 0.66 3.38
N LYS A 20 36.58 1.01 4.39
CA LYS A 20 36.88 0.83 5.83
C LYS A 20 35.63 0.45 6.64
N PRO A 21 35.74 -0.33 7.73
CA PRO A 21 34.61 -0.72 8.57
C PRO A 21 34.29 0.35 9.63
N GLU A 22 33.96 1.56 9.20
CA GLU A 22 33.72 2.72 10.09
C GLU A 22 32.26 3.21 10.08
N LEU A 23 31.41 2.61 9.25
CA LEU A 23 30.00 2.95 9.11
C LEU A 23 29.10 1.94 9.81
N PHE A 24 28.00 2.42 10.36
CA PHE A 24 26.86 1.62 10.81
C PHE A 24 25.57 2.42 10.64
N ILE A 25 24.43 1.73 10.65
CA ILE A 25 23.12 2.37 10.55
C ILE A 25 22.74 2.94 11.93
N SER A 26 22.63 4.25 12.05
CA SER A 26 22.14 4.89 13.28
C SER A 26 20.61 4.94 13.35
N ALA A 27 19.95 5.20 12.21
CA ALA A 27 18.50 5.22 12.09
C ALA A 27 18.07 4.91 10.65
N VAL A 28 16.87 4.34 10.52
CA VAL A 28 16.14 4.24 9.25
C VAL A 28 14.83 4.97 9.43
N VAL A 29 14.59 5.98 8.61
CA VAL A 29 13.36 6.79 8.65
C VAL A 29 12.53 6.51 7.41
N HIS A 30 11.29 6.10 7.61
CA HIS A 30 10.34 5.83 6.54
C HIS A 30 9.03 6.59 6.81
N LYS A 31 8.57 7.36 5.82
CA LYS A 31 7.28 8.06 5.85
C LYS A 31 6.57 7.80 4.53
N ALA A 32 5.31 7.38 4.60
CA ALA A 32 4.45 7.13 3.45
C ALA A 32 3.15 7.94 3.60
N PHE A 33 2.55 8.30 2.48
CA PHE A 33 1.27 9.00 2.40
C PHE A 33 0.43 8.37 1.28
N VAL A 34 -0.86 8.15 1.57
CA VAL A 34 -1.84 7.61 0.62
C VAL A 34 -3.06 8.51 0.68
N ALA A 35 -3.51 8.99 -0.48
CA ALA A 35 -4.75 9.71 -0.66
C ALA A 35 -5.68 8.89 -1.57
N VAL A 36 -6.97 8.95 -1.29
CA VAL A 36 -8.02 8.32 -2.10
C VAL A 36 -9.01 9.42 -2.43
N ASP A 37 -9.32 9.56 -3.72
CA ASP A 37 -10.33 10.48 -4.23
C ASP A 37 -11.18 9.81 -5.32
N GLU A 38 -12.27 10.49 -5.67
CA GLU A 38 -13.24 10.08 -6.69
C GLU A 38 -12.61 10.00 -8.09
N ALA A 39 -11.62 10.85 -8.37
CA ALA A 39 -10.98 10.91 -9.68
C ALA A 39 -10.23 9.61 -10.03
N GLY A 40 -9.71 8.89 -9.04
CA GLY A 40 -8.93 7.66 -9.25
C GLY A 40 -9.73 6.43 -9.72
N THR A 41 -11.04 6.34 -9.46
CA THR A 41 -11.84 5.12 -9.74
C THR A 41 -13.27 5.41 -10.24
N GLU A 42 -13.83 6.58 -9.96
CA GLU A 42 -15.27 6.86 -10.15
C GLU A 42 -15.62 7.36 -11.56
N ALA A 43 -14.65 7.92 -12.30
CA ALA A 43 -14.87 8.36 -13.69
C ALA A 43 -15.20 7.19 -14.64
N ALA A 44 -14.73 5.98 -14.36
CA ALA A 44 -15.02 4.80 -15.17
C ALA A 44 -16.42 4.19 -14.89
N ALA A 45 -16.92 4.31 -13.65
CA ALA A 45 -18.22 3.75 -13.24
C ALA A 45 -19.41 4.66 -13.64
N ALA A 46 -19.22 5.98 -13.68
CA ALA A 46 -20.26 6.93 -14.09
C ALA A 46 -20.65 6.85 -15.58
N THR A 47 -19.87 6.13 -16.41
CA THR A 47 -20.06 6.01 -17.86
C THR A 47 -20.37 4.57 -18.30
N ALA A 48 -21.34 3.91 -17.65
CA ALA A 48 -21.88 2.65 -18.15
C ALA A 48 -23.09 2.91 -19.07
N VAL A 49 -22.98 2.53 -20.34
CA VAL A 49 -24.14 2.44 -21.25
C VAL A 49 -25.06 1.36 -20.69
N ILE A 50 -26.22 1.76 -20.17
CA ILE A 50 -27.26 0.83 -19.71
C ILE A 50 -27.85 0.18 -20.96
N MET A 51 -27.37 -1.04 -21.29
CA MET A 51 -28.10 -1.90 -22.21
C MET A 51 -29.31 -2.47 -21.46
N GLU A 52 -30.52 -2.22 -21.94
CA GLU A 52 -31.72 -2.86 -21.41
C GLU A 52 -31.61 -4.39 -21.62
N LEU A 53 -31.40 -5.12 -20.53
CA LEU A 53 -31.47 -6.58 -20.53
C LEU A 53 -32.94 -6.99 -20.56
N THR A 54 -33.30 -7.93 -21.44
CA THR A 54 -34.66 -8.49 -21.57
C THR A 54 -35.04 -9.44 -20.41
N ALA A 55 -34.20 -9.55 -19.38
CA ALA A 55 -34.38 -10.36 -18.19
C ALA A 55 -34.05 -9.54 -16.93
N VAL A 56 -34.69 -9.84 -15.81
CA VAL A 56 -34.40 -9.20 -14.51
C VAL A 56 -32.94 -9.48 -14.15
N PRO A 57 -32.06 -8.47 -14.06
CA PRO A 57 -30.69 -8.66 -13.62
C PRO A 57 -30.67 -9.18 -12.19
N GLU A 58 -29.69 -10.02 -11.85
CA GLU A 58 -29.41 -10.30 -10.45
C GLU A 58 -29.10 -8.97 -9.72
N PRO A 59 -29.56 -8.80 -8.47
CA PRO A 59 -29.25 -7.59 -7.72
C PRO A 59 -27.73 -7.44 -7.57
N PRO A 60 -27.20 -6.21 -7.67
CA PRO A 60 -25.77 -5.98 -7.53
C PRO A 60 -25.30 -6.38 -6.12
N VAL A 61 -24.05 -6.82 -6.03
CA VAL A 61 -23.40 -7.07 -4.73
C VAL A 61 -23.02 -5.73 -4.13
N GLU A 62 -23.68 -5.36 -3.03
CA GLU A 62 -23.33 -4.16 -2.27
C GLU A 62 -22.11 -4.41 -1.37
N VAL A 63 -21.12 -3.53 -1.48
CA VAL A 63 -19.92 -3.54 -0.62
C VAL A 63 -19.81 -2.22 0.11
N THR A 64 -20.10 -2.24 1.41
CA THR A 64 -20.01 -1.07 2.29
C THR A 64 -18.76 -1.16 3.16
N ILE A 65 -17.89 -0.14 3.06
CA ILE A 65 -16.65 0.00 3.84
C ILE A 65 -16.84 1.13 4.87
N ASP A 66 -17.65 0.87 5.88
CA ASP A 66 -18.04 1.82 6.94
C ASP A 66 -17.38 1.54 8.31
N ARG A 67 -16.36 0.67 8.33
CA ARG A 67 -15.66 0.21 9.52
C ARG A 67 -14.17 -0.01 9.23
N PRO A 68 -13.31 -0.21 10.24
CA PRO A 68 -11.88 -0.42 10.01
C PRO A 68 -11.60 -1.49 8.96
N CYS A 69 -10.74 -1.14 8.01
CA CYS A 69 -10.41 -1.99 6.86
C CYS A 69 -8.90 -1.98 6.60
N ILE A 70 -8.45 -2.96 5.82
CA ILE A 70 -7.07 -3.06 5.32
C ILE A 70 -7.11 -2.73 3.83
N PHE A 71 -6.11 -2.00 3.34
CA PHE A 71 -5.92 -1.75 1.92
C PHE A 71 -4.54 -2.24 1.46
N LEU A 72 -4.47 -2.61 0.18
CA LEU A 72 -3.24 -2.91 -0.52
C LEU A 72 -3.23 -2.16 -1.85
N ILE A 73 -2.13 -1.48 -2.14
CA ILE A 73 -1.81 -1.03 -3.50
C ILE A 73 -0.74 -1.98 -4.00
N ARG A 74 -1.03 -2.70 -5.08
CA ARG A 74 -0.13 -3.73 -5.61
C ARG A 74 0.04 -3.58 -7.10
N ASP A 75 1.23 -3.94 -7.55
CA ASP A 75 1.46 -4.22 -8.95
C ASP A 75 0.85 -5.59 -9.29
N ILE A 76 0.07 -5.65 -10.36
CA ILE A 76 -0.68 -6.87 -10.75
C ILE A 76 0.23 -7.85 -11.48
N GLU A 77 1.16 -7.36 -12.30
CA GLU A 77 2.04 -8.21 -13.13
C GLU A 77 3.09 -8.95 -12.28
N THR A 78 3.79 -8.23 -11.40
CA THR A 78 4.82 -8.77 -10.52
C THR A 78 4.26 -9.31 -9.21
N GLY A 79 3.05 -8.88 -8.84
CA GLY A 79 2.44 -9.16 -7.55
C GLY A 79 3.03 -8.38 -6.38
N ALA A 80 3.95 -7.42 -6.62
CA ALA A 80 4.58 -6.64 -5.57
C ALA A 80 3.58 -5.78 -4.80
N ILE A 81 3.68 -5.78 -3.46
CA ILE A 81 2.91 -4.90 -2.59
C ILE A 81 3.64 -3.56 -2.50
N LEU A 82 3.06 -2.52 -3.08
CA LEU A 82 3.61 -1.16 -3.08
C LEU A 82 3.25 -0.43 -1.79
N PHE A 83 2.00 -0.60 -1.33
CA PHE A 83 1.52 -0.09 -0.06
C PHE A 83 0.63 -1.12 0.63
N VAL A 84 0.75 -1.20 1.95
CA VAL A 84 -0.17 -1.93 2.81
C VAL A 84 -0.46 -1.08 4.04
N GLY A 85 -1.72 -0.99 4.42
CA GLY A 85 -2.12 -0.19 5.56
C GLY A 85 -3.49 -0.55 6.09
N ARG A 86 -3.84 0.06 7.22
CA ARG A 86 -5.16 -0.03 7.83
C ARG A 86 -5.78 1.36 7.92
N VAL A 87 -7.04 1.48 7.54
CA VAL A 87 -7.85 2.67 7.79
C VAL A 87 -8.64 2.41 9.07
N MET A 88 -8.30 3.13 10.14
CA MET A 88 -9.01 3.02 11.43
C MET A 88 -10.08 4.10 11.60
N ASN A 89 -9.79 5.31 11.11
CA ASN A 89 -10.71 6.44 11.06
C ASN A 89 -10.37 7.28 9.81
N PRO A 90 -11.24 7.32 8.79
CA PRO A 90 -10.99 8.08 7.57
C PRO A 90 -11.23 9.60 7.72
N GLY A 91 -11.85 10.04 8.83
CA GLY A 91 -12.12 11.46 9.11
C GLY A 91 -11.19 12.09 10.16
N ALA A 92 -10.12 11.39 10.56
CA ALA A 92 -9.12 11.88 11.52
C ALA A 92 -8.05 12.77 10.86
#